data_AF-A0A3N4PM74-F1
#
_entry.id   AF-A0A3N4PM74-F1
#
_cell.length_a   1.000
_cell.length_b   1.000
_cell.length_c   1.000
_cell.angle_alpha   90.00
_cell.angle_beta   90.00
_cell.angle_gamma   90.00
#
_symmetry.space_group_name_H-M   'P 1'
#
loop_
_entity.id
_entity.type
_entity.pdbx_description
1 polymer ?
#
loop_
_entity_poly.entity_id
_entity_poly.type
_entity_poly.pdbx_seq_one_letter_code
_entity_poly.pdbx_strand_id
1 'polypeptide(L)'
;MRKYSFIILGIFLLAMGCKEEKLEPLTKGGKAPGTVSNVTVENLRGRVVLRYDIPNDPELLYVKAVYETRPGNKMEVISTFYNNTMTLEGFGNTDEREVKLYSVSKSEAASAAVPVKVKPLTPPVEAAFNSLDFNADFGGISVTFKNEDSANIVIGVLTRDQQDAPVPADMYYTAQKQGEFSVRGFDAKERWFGLYVRDRWLNYSDTLWKKVTPLFEQQLDKKLFKTMKLPTDATTVAAGALHNLWNNKITGGQGSSDTWFRTVNGSGMPHQVTFDLGVTARLSRFIEIPRGAVDEQSLLYSAGDPQLYEIWGATSPAPDGSYTGWTKLADCEVVKVSGLSIGVNSNEDVARAQAGHQFKIPAGAPPVRYLRIRMLQTFGNADYCWMAEMSFFGEIQ
;
A
#
# COMPACT_ATOMS: atom_id res chain seq x y z
N MET A 1 32.41 -24.89 57.93
CA MET A 1 32.09 -26.01 57.02
C MET A 1 30.82 -25.79 56.19
N ARG A 2 29.73 -25.23 56.74
CA ARG A 2 28.45 -25.01 56.04
C ARG A 2 28.48 -24.03 54.84
N LYS A 3 29.38 -23.04 54.82
CA LYS A 3 29.52 -22.06 53.72
C LYS A 3 30.26 -22.61 52.48
N TYR A 4 31.12 -23.60 52.65
CA TYR A 4 31.84 -24.22 51.53
C TYR A 4 30.97 -25.25 50.79
N SER A 5 29.98 -25.88 51.45
CA SER A 5 29.00 -26.75 50.77
C SER A 5 28.11 -26.01 49.77
N PHE A 6 27.74 -24.75 50.04
CA PHE A 6 26.91 -23.97 49.11
C PHE A 6 27.70 -23.49 47.88
N ILE A 7 29.00 -23.23 48.02
CA ILE A 7 29.87 -22.83 46.90
C ILE A 7 30.18 -24.03 46.00
N ILE A 8 30.39 -25.21 46.59
CA ILE A 8 30.61 -26.46 45.84
C ILE A 8 29.33 -26.89 45.09
N LEU A 9 28.15 -26.69 45.68
CA LEU A 9 26.87 -26.98 45.03
C LEU A 9 26.55 -26.02 43.86
N GLY A 10 26.95 -24.74 43.98
CA GLY A 10 26.81 -23.74 42.92
C GLY A 10 27.72 -23.99 41.70
N ILE A 11 28.90 -24.55 41.90
CA ILE A 11 29.82 -24.92 40.81
C ILE A 11 29.34 -26.19 40.08
N PHE A 12 28.64 -27.10 40.76
CA PHE A 12 28.09 -28.32 40.15
C PHE A 12 26.87 -28.04 39.24
N LEU A 13 26.11 -26.96 39.51
CA LEU A 13 24.96 -26.54 38.68
C LEU A 13 25.37 -25.83 37.38
N LEU A 14 26.57 -25.26 37.30
CA LEU A 14 27.10 -24.63 36.09
C LEU A 14 27.64 -25.64 35.05
N ALA A 15 27.84 -26.90 35.44
CA ALA A 15 28.31 -27.97 34.55
C ALA A 15 27.17 -28.68 33.78
N MET A 16 25.91 -28.41 34.12
CA MET A 16 24.73 -28.90 33.38
C MET A 16 24.25 -27.87 32.35
N GLY A 17 25.18 -27.31 31.57
CA GLY A 17 24.83 -26.53 30.39
C GLY A 17 24.01 -27.38 29.42
N CYS A 18 22.91 -26.83 28.91
CA CYS A 18 22.15 -27.42 27.81
C CYS A 18 23.12 -27.82 26.69
N LYS A 19 23.13 -29.11 26.32
CA LYS A 19 23.74 -29.54 25.07
C LYS A 19 22.96 -28.85 23.95
N GLU A 20 23.62 -28.05 23.13
CA GLU A 20 23.07 -27.64 21.84
C GLU A 20 22.75 -28.92 21.06
N GLU A 21 21.46 -29.17 20.79
CA GLU A 21 21.07 -30.17 19.81
C GLU A 21 21.57 -29.70 18.45
N LYS A 22 22.60 -30.36 17.94
CA LYS A 22 23.00 -30.19 16.56
C LYS A 22 21.96 -30.88 15.69
N LEU A 23 21.35 -30.12 14.79
CA LEU A 23 20.53 -30.65 13.72
C LEU A 23 21.44 -31.49 12.80
N GLU A 24 21.41 -32.80 12.99
CA GLU A 24 22.13 -33.78 12.18
C GLU A 24 21.11 -34.72 11.50
N PRO A 25 21.41 -35.24 10.31
CA PRO A 25 20.55 -36.23 9.67
C PRO A 25 20.36 -37.44 10.59
N LEU A 26 19.11 -37.92 10.66
CA LEU A 26 18.70 -39.08 11.48
C LEU A 26 19.37 -40.38 11.00
N THR A 27 19.86 -40.40 9.75
CA THR A 27 20.58 -41.53 9.16
C THR A 27 22.03 -41.15 8.92
N LYS A 28 22.96 -41.99 9.39
CA LYS A 28 24.42 -41.80 9.21
C LYS A 28 24.98 -42.88 8.29
N GLY A 29 25.91 -42.50 7.40
CA GLY A 29 26.68 -43.45 6.57
C GLY A 29 26.06 -43.84 5.23
N GLY A 30 25.13 -43.05 4.67
CA GLY A 30 24.56 -43.27 3.35
C GLY A 30 25.48 -42.83 2.20
N LYS A 31 25.31 -43.43 1.01
CA LYS A 31 26.01 -43.01 -0.21
C LYS A 31 25.33 -41.79 -0.84
N ALA A 32 26.08 -41.02 -1.61
CA ALA A 32 25.51 -39.99 -2.45
C ALA A 32 24.66 -40.63 -3.56
N PRO A 33 23.47 -40.07 -3.89
CA PRO A 33 22.66 -40.58 -4.99
C PRO A 33 23.32 -40.35 -6.35
N GLY A 34 22.77 -40.96 -7.39
CA GLY A 34 23.09 -40.60 -8.78
C GLY A 34 22.81 -39.12 -9.08
N THR A 35 23.40 -38.58 -10.15
CA THR A 35 23.11 -37.21 -10.58
C THR A 35 21.74 -37.13 -11.25
N VAL A 36 21.11 -35.95 -11.21
CA VAL A 36 19.98 -35.65 -12.10
C VAL A 36 20.39 -35.70 -13.58
N SER A 37 19.44 -35.94 -14.48
CA SER A 37 19.69 -36.00 -15.93
C SER A 37 18.59 -35.29 -16.72
N ASN A 38 18.76 -35.16 -18.04
CA ASN A 38 17.78 -34.55 -18.96
C ASN A 38 17.27 -33.18 -18.49
N VAL A 39 18.18 -32.34 -17.98
CA VAL A 39 17.81 -31.02 -17.47
C VAL A 39 17.38 -30.11 -18.62
N THR A 40 16.17 -29.57 -18.53
CA THR A 40 15.63 -28.57 -19.44
C THR A 40 15.46 -27.24 -18.72
N VAL A 41 15.67 -26.15 -19.47
CA VAL A 41 15.67 -24.78 -18.94
C VAL A 41 14.58 -23.97 -19.62
N GLU A 42 13.69 -23.40 -18.82
CA GLU A 42 12.71 -22.42 -19.25
C GLU A 42 13.06 -21.06 -18.62
N ASN A 43 13.51 -20.12 -19.44
CA ASN A 43 13.89 -18.79 -18.99
C ASN A 43 12.67 -17.86 -18.95
N LEU A 44 12.41 -17.25 -17.79
CA LEU A 44 11.31 -16.32 -17.56
C LEU A 44 11.84 -14.99 -17.00
N ARG A 45 10.96 -14.01 -16.79
CA ARG A 45 11.33 -12.67 -16.31
C ARG A 45 11.84 -12.74 -14.88
N GLY A 46 13.13 -12.51 -14.67
CA GLY A 46 13.77 -12.56 -13.35
C GLY A 46 13.78 -13.93 -12.66
N ARG A 47 13.37 -15.00 -13.37
CA ARG A 47 13.33 -16.37 -12.83
C ARG A 47 13.57 -17.40 -13.93
N VAL A 48 13.91 -18.62 -13.52
CA VAL A 48 14.15 -19.76 -14.41
C VAL A 48 13.45 -20.98 -13.83
N VAL A 49 12.78 -21.76 -14.68
CA VAL A 49 12.21 -23.06 -14.28
C VAL A 49 13.09 -24.16 -14.87
N LEU A 50 13.56 -25.05 -14.00
CA LEU A 50 14.31 -26.24 -14.38
C LEU A 50 13.43 -27.47 -14.25
N ARG A 51 13.45 -28.34 -15.26
CA ARG A 51 12.85 -29.69 -15.17
C ARG A 51 13.92 -30.73 -15.46
N TYR A 52 13.91 -31.84 -14.73
CA TYR A 52 14.97 -32.85 -14.78
C TYR A 52 14.46 -34.23 -14.42
N ASP A 53 15.17 -35.26 -14.83
CA ASP A 53 14.92 -36.64 -14.41
C ASP A 53 15.62 -36.93 -13.09
N ILE A 54 14.86 -37.53 -12.18
CA ILE A 54 15.30 -37.87 -10.82
C ILE A 54 16.01 -39.23 -10.83
N PRO A 55 17.19 -39.37 -10.20
CA PRO A 55 17.86 -40.66 -10.10
C PRO A 55 17.01 -41.65 -9.31
N ASN A 56 16.92 -42.88 -9.78
CA ASN A 56 16.23 -43.97 -9.07
C ASN A 56 17.11 -44.47 -7.91
N ASP A 57 17.08 -43.76 -6.79
CA ASP A 57 17.82 -44.07 -5.57
C ASP A 57 16.90 -43.98 -4.34
N PRO A 58 16.71 -45.07 -3.58
CA PRO A 58 15.84 -45.07 -2.40
C PRO A 58 16.35 -44.17 -1.27
N GLU A 59 17.63 -43.77 -1.29
CA GLU A 59 18.24 -42.87 -0.33
C GLU A 59 18.11 -41.39 -0.71
N LEU A 60 17.65 -41.07 -1.92
CA LEU A 60 17.41 -39.70 -2.34
C LEU A 60 16.38 -39.02 -1.43
N LEU A 61 16.72 -37.83 -0.93
CA LEU A 61 15.82 -36.99 -0.14
C LEU A 61 15.38 -35.76 -0.93
N TYR A 62 16.29 -35.10 -1.63
CA TYR A 62 15.97 -33.91 -2.39
C TYR A 62 16.98 -33.62 -3.50
N VAL A 63 16.58 -32.76 -4.44
CA VAL A 63 17.48 -32.12 -5.40
C VAL A 63 17.69 -30.67 -4.97
N LYS A 64 18.94 -30.23 -4.97
CA LYS A 64 19.34 -28.86 -4.63
C LYS A 64 19.95 -28.17 -5.83
N ALA A 65 19.53 -26.94 -6.10
CA ALA A 65 20.23 -26.03 -6.99
C ALA A 65 20.97 -24.96 -6.19
N VAL A 66 22.20 -24.66 -6.61
CA VAL A 66 23.01 -23.55 -6.10
C VAL A 66 23.33 -22.63 -7.27
N TYR A 67 23.07 -21.32 -7.10
CA TYR A 67 23.26 -20.31 -8.15
C TYR A 67 23.56 -18.94 -7.55
N GLU A 68 24.04 -18.01 -8.38
CA GLU A 68 24.30 -16.63 -7.97
C GLU A 68 23.35 -15.64 -8.66
N THR A 69 22.61 -14.85 -7.88
CA THR A 69 21.71 -13.80 -8.39
C THR A 69 22.48 -12.54 -8.78
N ARG A 70 23.62 -12.31 -8.15
CA ARG A 70 24.65 -11.30 -8.46
C ARG A 70 25.99 -11.79 -7.90
N PRO A 71 27.15 -11.28 -8.38
CA PRO A 71 28.45 -11.73 -7.91
C PRO A 71 28.53 -11.76 -6.38
N GLY A 72 28.81 -12.93 -5.81
CA GLY A 72 28.94 -13.14 -4.36
C GLY A 72 27.63 -13.32 -3.59
N ASN A 73 26.46 -13.21 -4.23
CA ASN A 73 25.17 -13.54 -3.63
C ASN A 73 24.72 -14.93 -4.07
N LYS A 74 25.04 -15.94 -3.25
CA LYS A 74 24.66 -17.33 -3.47
C LYS A 74 23.27 -17.61 -2.92
N MET A 75 22.48 -18.28 -3.73
CA MET A 75 21.14 -18.77 -3.42
C MET A 75 21.12 -20.29 -3.51
N GLU A 76 20.30 -20.90 -2.65
CA GLU A 76 20.00 -22.33 -2.70
C GLU A 76 18.49 -22.53 -2.83
N VAL A 77 18.09 -23.48 -3.67
CA VAL A 77 16.70 -23.92 -3.80
C VAL A 77 16.67 -25.44 -3.68
N ILE A 78 15.76 -25.95 -2.87
CA ILE A 78 15.58 -27.38 -2.63
C ILE A 78 14.22 -27.82 -3.18
N SER A 79 14.20 -28.93 -3.89
CA SER A 79 12.99 -29.61 -4.35
C SER A 79 13.01 -31.05 -3.84
N THR A 80 11.95 -31.48 -3.16
CA THR A 80 11.88 -32.85 -2.61
C THR A 80 11.92 -33.90 -3.72
N PHE A 81 12.32 -35.13 -3.40
CA PHE A 81 12.42 -36.22 -4.38
C PHE A 81 11.11 -36.60 -5.08
N TYR A 82 9.97 -36.09 -4.63
CA TYR A 82 8.66 -36.24 -5.30
C TYR A 82 8.47 -35.26 -6.47
N ASN A 83 9.32 -34.24 -6.59
CA ASN A 83 9.21 -33.16 -7.56
C ASN A 83 10.39 -33.15 -8.53
N ASN A 84 10.07 -33.11 -9.81
CA ASN A 84 11.05 -33.09 -10.91
C ASN A 84 11.23 -31.69 -11.53
N THR A 85 10.73 -30.66 -10.83
CA THR A 85 10.76 -29.26 -11.25
C THR A 85 11.24 -28.39 -10.09
N MET A 86 11.92 -27.29 -10.42
CA MET A 86 12.26 -26.24 -9.47
C MET A 86 12.29 -24.86 -10.14
N THR A 87 11.90 -23.84 -9.37
CA THR A 87 11.95 -22.44 -9.81
C THR A 87 13.08 -21.72 -9.09
N LEU A 88 13.97 -21.12 -9.87
CA LEU A 88 15.06 -20.27 -9.39
C LEU A 88 14.64 -18.82 -9.62
N GLU A 89 14.69 -17.98 -8.59
CA GLU A 89 14.19 -16.60 -8.64
C GLU A 89 15.25 -15.59 -8.20
N GLY A 90 14.97 -14.31 -8.44
CA GLY A 90 15.83 -13.21 -7.98
C GLY A 90 16.93 -12.83 -8.95
N PHE A 91 16.87 -13.29 -10.20
CA PHE A 91 17.80 -12.82 -11.22
C PHE A 91 17.50 -11.36 -11.58
N GLY A 92 18.46 -10.48 -11.31
CA GLY A 92 18.32 -9.03 -11.52
C GLY A 92 18.70 -8.53 -12.92
N ASN A 93 19.08 -9.40 -13.85
CA ASN A 93 19.44 -9.04 -15.22
C ASN A 93 19.31 -10.26 -16.16
N THR A 94 19.75 -10.12 -17.42
CA THR A 94 19.64 -11.15 -18.47
C THR A 94 20.97 -11.88 -18.77
N ASP A 95 21.96 -11.74 -17.89
CA ASP A 95 23.27 -12.35 -18.08
C ASP A 95 23.16 -13.89 -18.01
N GLU A 96 23.93 -14.58 -18.86
CA GLU A 96 24.04 -16.04 -18.77
C GLU A 96 24.81 -16.43 -17.51
N ARG A 97 24.31 -17.44 -16.80
CA ARG A 97 24.90 -17.91 -15.53
C ARG A 97 24.88 -19.43 -15.45
N GLU A 98 25.83 -19.96 -14.69
CA GLU A 98 25.85 -21.38 -14.35
C GLU A 98 25.08 -21.62 -13.05
N VAL A 99 24.17 -22.59 -13.10
CA VAL A 99 23.48 -23.20 -11.95
C VAL A 99 24.04 -24.59 -11.74
N LYS A 100 24.25 -24.99 -10.48
CA LYS A 100 24.72 -26.34 -10.14
C LYS A 100 23.62 -27.12 -9.44
N LEU A 101 23.22 -28.25 -10.02
CA LEU A 101 22.27 -29.18 -9.41
C LEU A 101 22.99 -30.33 -8.71
N TYR A 102 22.43 -30.76 -7.59
CA TYR A 102 22.91 -31.85 -6.75
C TYR A 102 21.73 -32.72 -6.33
N SER A 103 21.89 -34.03 -6.42
CA SER A 103 21.01 -34.97 -5.72
C SER A 103 21.56 -35.20 -4.31
N VAL A 104 20.73 -35.12 -3.28
CA VAL A 104 21.16 -35.23 -1.88
C VAL A 104 20.39 -36.33 -1.16
N SER A 105 21.11 -37.20 -0.46
CA SER A 105 20.51 -38.33 0.27
C SER A 105 19.96 -37.93 1.65
N LYS A 106 19.23 -38.86 2.28
CA LYS A 106 18.74 -38.75 3.68
C LYS A 106 19.85 -38.56 4.72
N SER A 107 21.09 -38.90 4.34
CA SER A 107 22.30 -38.71 5.16
C SER A 107 23.08 -37.43 4.81
N GLU A 108 22.49 -36.53 4.01
CA GLU A 108 23.09 -35.27 3.53
C GLU A 108 24.34 -35.47 2.63
N ALA A 109 24.51 -36.65 2.04
CA ALA A 109 25.56 -36.88 1.04
C ALA A 109 25.09 -36.40 -0.34
N ALA A 110 25.82 -35.44 -0.93
CA ALA A 110 25.51 -34.85 -2.23
C ALA A 110 26.23 -35.56 -3.39
N SER A 111 25.56 -35.68 -4.54
CA SER A 111 26.17 -36.15 -5.80
C SER A 111 27.24 -35.19 -6.32
N ALA A 112 27.92 -35.58 -7.41
CA ALA A 112 28.63 -34.61 -8.24
C ALA A 112 27.67 -33.54 -8.77
N ALA A 113 28.19 -32.33 -9.03
CA ALA A 113 27.41 -31.22 -9.55
C ALA A 113 27.09 -31.42 -11.04
N VAL A 114 25.84 -31.16 -11.42
CA VAL A 114 25.43 -31.03 -12.83
C VAL A 114 25.34 -29.53 -13.16
N PRO A 115 26.29 -28.97 -13.94
CA PRO A 115 26.24 -27.57 -14.34
C PRO A 115 25.21 -27.35 -15.45
N VAL A 116 24.39 -26.33 -15.31
CA VAL A 116 23.34 -25.95 -16.26
C VAL A 116 23.43 -24.46 -16.51
N LYS A 117 23.51 -24.07 -17.78
CA LYS A 117 23.52 -22.67 -18.19
C LYS A 117 22.08 -22.15 -18.28
N VAL A 118 21.83 -21.00 -17.67
CA VAL A 118 20.54 -20.33 -17.68
C VAL A 118 20.72 -18.88 -18.12
N LYS A 119 19.69 -18.32 -18.77
CA LYS A 119 19.71 -16.95 -19.28
C LYS A 119 18.32 -16.32 -19.09
N PRO A 120 18.00 -15.84 -17.87
CA PRO A 120 16.68 -15.28 -17.54
C PRO A 120 16.32 -14.10 -18.46
N LEU A 121 15.01 -13.85 -18.60
CA LEU A 121 14.50 -12.70 -19.35
C LEU A 121 14.51 -11.45 -18.46
N THR A 122 14.33 -10.28 -19.08
CA THR A 122 14.31 -8.97 -18.42
C THR A 122 13.44 -8.98 -17.16
N PRO A 123 14.01 -8.70 -15.99
CA PRO A 123 13.30 -8.81 -14.72
C PRO A 123 12.17 -7.78 -14.60
N PRO A 124 11.14 -8.06 -13.77
CA PRO A 124 10.05 -7.14 -13.54
C PRO A 124 10.49 -5.76 -13.04
N VAL A 125 11.58 -5.69 -12.26
CA VAL A 125 12.17 -4.42 -11.77
C VAL A 125 12.53 -3.48 -12.92
N GLU A 126 13.26 -3.99 -13.92
CA GLU A 126 13.69 -3.21 -15.08
C GLU A 126 12.52 -2.90 -16.01
N ALA A 127 11.61 -3.86 -16.19
CA ALA A 127 10.40 -3.66 -16.99
C ALA A 127 9.50 -2.56 -16.41
N ALA A 128 9.30 -2.55 -15.10
CA ALA A 128 8.51 -1.54 -14.41
C ALA A 128 9.19 -0.17 -14.44
N PHE A 129 10.52 -0.13 -14.22
CA PHE A 129 11.32 1.09 -14.32
C PHE A 129 11.13 1.79 -15.67
N ASN A 130 11.19 1.04 -16.78
CA ASN A 130 11.03 1.59 -18.13
C ASN A 130 9.64 2.18 -18.41
N SER A 131 8.65 1.90 -17.56
CA SER A 131 7.30 2.46 -17.64
C SER A 131 7.06 3.64 -16.71
N LEU A 132 8.00 3.95 -15.83
CA LEU A 132 7.83 5.02 -14.85
C LEU A 132 7.75 6.37 -15.56
N ASP A 133 6.72 7.12 -15.19
CA ASP A 133 6.62 8.53 -15.52
C ASP A 133 6.06 9.30 -14.35
N PHE A 134 6.42 10.58 -14.26
CA PHE A 134 5.88 11.46 -13.24
C PHE A 134 5.87 12.92 -13.69
N ASN A 135 4.91 13.65 -13.12
CA ASN A 135 4.63 15.05 -13.39
C ASN A 135 4.38 15.81 -12.08
N ALA A 136 4.43 17.15 -12.14
CA ALA A 136 4.07 18.00 -11.00
C ALA A 136 2.64 17.70 -10.53
N ASP A 137 2.46 17.64 -9.22
CA ASP A 137 1.15 17.58 -8.56
C ASP A 137 1.17 18.49 -7.33
N PHE A 138 0.01 18.68 -6.72
CA PHE A 138 -0.16 19.44 -5.49
C PHE A 138 0.70 18.90 -4.35
N GLY A 139 1.60 19.74 -3.84
CA GLY A 139 2.52 19.40 -2.76
C GLY A 139 3.59 18.37 -3.14
N GLY A 140 3.73 17.97 -4.42
CA GLY A 140 4.83 17.12 -4.86
C GLY A 140 4.70 16.65 -6.32
N ILE A 141 4.61 15.34 -6.52
CA ILE A 141 4.53 14.70 -7.84
C ILE A 141 3.45 13.63 -7.88
N SER A 142 2.90 13.37 -9.06
CA SER A 142 2.13 12.15 -9.34
C SER A 142 2.95 11.22 -10.23
N VAL A 143 3.01 9.96 -9.84
CA VAL A 143 3.81 8.90 -10.48
C VAL A 143 2.87 7.87 -11.08
N THR A 144 3.13 7.46 -12.31
CA THR A 144 2.44 6.35 -12.99
C THR A 144 3.42 5.22 -13.29
N PHE A 145 2.93 3.98 -13.26
CA PHE A 145 3.74 2.80 -13.52
C PHE A 145 2.93 1.65 -14.13
N LYS A 146 3.65 0.73 -14.78
CA LYS A 146 3.16 -0.59 -15.21
C LYS A 146 4.05 -1.68 -14.64
N ASN A 147 3.44 -2.77 -14.21
CA ASN A 147 4.06 -3.94 -13.61
C ASN A 147 3.31 -5.18 -14.13
N GLU A 148 3.47 -5.47 -15.42
CA GLU A 148 2.67 -6.46 -16.16
C GLU A 148 2.64 -7.86 -15.52
N ASP A 149 3.70 -8.22 -14.79
CA ASP A 149 3.85 -9.50 -14.10
C ASP A 149 3.22 -9.54 -12.71
N SER A 150 2.62 -8.43 -12.25
CA SER A 150 2.14 -8.24 -10.87
C SER A 150 3.19 -8.62 -9.82
N ALA A 151 4.47 -8.35 -10.12
CA ALA A 151 5.58 -8.68 -9.24
C ALA A 151 5.54 -7.79 -7.99
N ASN A 152 5.94 -8.33 -6.85
CA ASN A 152 6.09 -7.54 -5.62
C ASN A 152 7.29 -6.59 -5.77
N ILE A 153 7.01 -5.31 -6.02
CA ILE A 153 8.01 -4.27 -6.23
C ILE A 153 7.83 -3.12 -5.24
N VAL A 154 8.90 -2.35 -5.06
CA VAL A 154 8.88 -1.08 -4.34
C VAL A 154 9.39 -0.01 -5.29
N ILE A 155 8.59 1.04 -5.48
CA ILE A 155 9.00 2.25 -6.19
C ILE A 155 9.50 3.23 -5.14
N GLY A 156 10.80 3.45 -5.10
CA GLY A 156 11.43 4.43 -4.22
C GLY A 156 11.42 5.81 -4.87
N VAL A 157 11.08 6.83 -4.07
CA VAL A 157 11.15 8.23 -4.48
C VAL A 157 12.29 8.90 -3.73
N LEU A 158 13.12 9.60 -4.47
CA LEU A 158 14.27 10.36 -3.99
C LEU A 158 14.03 11.85 -4.24
N THR A 159 14.52 12.69 -3.34
CA THR A 159 14.80 14.10 -3.58
C THR A 159 16.31 14.32 -3.45
N ARG A 160 16.77 15.55 -3.65
CA ARG A 160 18.14 15.95 -3.28
C ARG A 160 18.13 16.88 -2.07
N ASP A 161 19.17 16.76 -1.25
CA ASP A 161 19.41 17.66 -0.12
C ASP A 161 20.16 18.93 -0.54
N GLN A 162 20.61 19.74 0.42
CA GLN A 162 21.33 20.99 0.16
C GLN A 162 22.73 20.78 -0.45
N GLN A 163 23.27 19.58 -0.36
CA GLN A 163 24.57 19.18 -0.92
C GLN A 163 24.41 18.46 -2.26
N ASP A 164 23.21 18.47 -2.84
CA ASP A 164 22.85 17.78 -4.09
C ASP A 164 22.95 16.24 -3.97
N ALA A 165 22.98 15.70 -2.76
CA ALA A 165 23.01 14.26 -2.52
C ALA A 165 21.59 13.66 -2.58
N PRO A 166 21.40 12.49 -3.22
CA PRO A 166 20.12 11.79 -3.21
C PRO A 166 19.70 11.36 -1.79
N VAL A 167 18.49 11.72 -1.38
CA VAL A 167 17.90 11.32 -0.10
C VAL A 167 16.51 10.69 -0.32
N PRO A 168 16.15 9.62 0.40
CA PRO A 168 14.81 9.04 0.33
C PRO A 168 13.72 10.04 0.73
N ALA A 169 12.71 10.16 -0.12
CA ALA A 169 11.53 10.97 0.10
C ALA A 169 10.29 10.12 0.43
N ASP A 170 10.09 9.01 -0.29
CA ASP A 170 8.94 8.12 -0.09
C ASP A 170 9.22 6.72 -0.64
N MET A 171 8.39 5.74 -0.28
CA MET A 171 8.41 4.38 -0.81
C MET A 171 7.00 3.86 -1.04
N TYR A 172 6.71 3.46 -2.28
CA TYR A 172 5.43 2.89 -2.66
C TYR A 172 5.55 1.38 -2.91
N TYR A 173 4.84 0.58 -2.11
CA TYR A 173 4.86 -0.88 -2.16
C TYR A 173 3.66 -1.39 -2.94
N THR A 174 3.87 -2.23 -3.97
CA THR A 174 2.77 -2.70 -4.80
C THR A 174 3.05 -4.02 -5.51
N ALA A 175 1.97 -4.74 -5.80
CA ALA A 175 1.92 -5.86 -6.73
C ALA A 175 0.85 -5.64 -7.82
N GLN A 176 0.30 -4.42 -7.91
CA GLN A 176 -0.70 -4.08 -8.91
C GLN A 176 -0.09 -4.11 -10.30
N LYS A 177 -0.89 -4.53 -11.29
CA LYS A 177 -0.46 -4.64 -12.69
C LYS A 177 -0.10 -3.28 -13.31
N GLN A 178 -0.74 -2.21 -12.85
CA GLN A 178 -0.48 -0.82 -13.19
C GLN A 178 -1.08 0.07 -12.11
N GLY A 179 -0.65 1.33 -12.02
CA GLY A 179 -1.24 2.26 -11.07
C GLY A 179 -0.70 3.67 -11.16
N GLU A 180 -1.27 4.52 -10.33
CA GLU A 180 -0.82 5.89 -10.07
C GLU A 180 -0.74 6.09 -8.55
N PHE A 181 0.28 6.81 -8.08
CA PHE A 181 0.36 7.28 -6.71
C PHE A 181 0.94 8.69 -6.65
N SER A 182 0.63 9.43 -5.58
CA SER A 182 1.12 10.80 -5.39
C SER A 182 2.06 10.86 -4.20
N VAL A 183 3.15 11.62 -4.35
CA VAL A 183 4.07 11.97 -3.27
C VAL A 183 3.85 13.44 -2.92
N ARG A 184 3.73 13.75 -1.63
CA ARG A 184 3.36 15.08 -1.13
C ARG A 184 4.33 15.56 -0.03
N GLY A 185 4.12 16.78 0.48
CA GLY A 185 4.92 17.36 1.57
C GLY A 185 6.03 18.31 1.11
N PHE A 186 6.04 18.68 -0.16
CA PHE A 186 7.02 19.57 -0.76
C PHE A 186 6.42 20.95 -1.05
N ASP A 187 7.25 21.98 -0.90
CA ASP A 187 6.90 23.34 -1.28
C ASP A 187 6.86 23.51 -2.80
N ALA A 188 6.15 24.54 -3.27
CA ALA A 188 6.07 24.91 -4.68
C ALA A 188 7.37 25.59 -5.17
N LYS A 189 8.49 24.89 -5.00
CA LYS A 189 9.81 25.29 -5.48
C LYS A 189 10.39 24.18 -6.34
N GLU A 190 11.04 24.59 -7.41
CA GLU A 190 11.71 23.68 -8.32
C GLU A 190 12.75 22.81 -7.59
N ARG A 191 12.63 21.50 -7.72
CA ARG A 191 13.53 20.53 -7.08
C ARG A 191 13.69 19.26 -7.91
N TRP A 192 14.73 18.49 -7.59
CA TRP A 192 14.93 17.17 -8.17
C TRP A 192 14.03 16.14 -7.52
N PHE A 193 13.38 15.34 -8.35
CA PHE A 193 12.78 14.08 -7.95
C PHE A 193 13.42 12.93 -8.75
N GLY A 194 13.69 11.83 -8.05
CA GLY A 194 14.24 10.61 -8.61
C GLY A 194 13.32 9.44 -8.32
N LEU A 195 13.11 8.55 -9.29
CA LEU A 195 12.38 7.30 -9.07
C LEU A 195 13.25 6.10 -9.41
N TYR A 196 13.23 5.08 -8.56
CA TYR A 196 13.85 3.79 -8.85
C TYR A 196 12.91 2.66 -8.41
N VAL A 197 13.10 1.47 -8.98
CA VAL A 197 12.36 0.26 -8.62
C VAL A 197 13.30 -0.72 -7.94
N ARG A 198 12.81 -1.42 -6.91
CA ARG A 198 13.49 -2.57 -6.32
C ARG A 198 12.54 -3.72 -6.03
N ASP A 199 13.08 -4.92 -5.90
CA ASP A 199 12.35 -6.12 -5.46
C ASP A 199 12.81 -6.62 -4.08
N ARG A 200 12.26 -7.77 -3.66
CA ARG A 200 12.59 -8.44 -2.39
C ARG A 200 14.00 -9.06 -2.36
N TRP A 201 14.63 -9.25 -3.52
CA TRP A 201 16.00 -9.77 -3.64
C TRP A 201 17.03 -8.64 -3.68
N LEU A 202 16.59 -7.39 -3.54
CA LEU A 202 17.42 -6.19 -3.63
C LEU A 202 18.06 -6.07 -5.01
N ASN A 203 17.35 -6.46 -6.06
CA ASN A 203 17.65 -5.98 -7.40
C ASN A 203 17.12 -4.55 -7.51
N TYR A 204 17.93 -3.65 -8.06
CA TYR A 204 17.61 -2.24 -8.23
C TYR A 204 17.67 -1.89 -9.72
N SER A 205 16.75 -1.04 -10.17
CA SER A 205 16.91 -0.32 -11.43
C SER A 205 17.91 0.82 -11.28
N ASP A 206 18.21 1.50 -12.40
CA ASP A 206 18.74 2.86 -12.35
C ASP A 206 17.67 3.84 -11.80
N THR A 207 17.97 5.14 -11.79
CA THR A 207 17.07 6.19 -11.29
C THR A 207 16.65 7.15 -12.39
N LEU A 208 15.34 7.33 -12.56
CA LEU A 208 14.77 8.35 -13.43
C LEU A 208 14.73 9.69 -12.69
N TRP A 209 15.53 10.65 -13.12
CA TRP A 209 15.59 11.99 -12.53
C TRP A 209 14.88 13.03 -13.38
N LYS A 210 14.06 13.89 -12.75
CA LYS A 210 13.52 15.11 -13.37
C LYS A 210 13.53 16.26 -12.36
N LYS A 211 13.69 17.47 -12.88
CA LYS A 211 13.45 18.69 -12.11
C LYS A 211 11.99 19.09 -12.27
N VAL A 212 11.28 19.24 -11.16
CA VAL A 212 9.84 19.52 -11.14
C VAL A 212 9.56 20.60 -10.10
N THR A 213 8.62 21.50 -10.42
CA THR A 213 8.06 22.45 -9.45
C THR A 213 6.68 21.93 -9.04
N PRO A 214 6.51 21.45 -7.79
CA PRO A 214 5.20 21.07 -7.28
C PRO A 214 4.17 22.20 -7.35
N LEU A 215 2.89 21.84 -7.47
CA LEU A 215 1.81 22.83 -7.34
C LEU A 215 1.65 23.19 -5.86
N PHE A 216 1.36 24.46 -5.57
CA PHE A 216 1.17 24.91 -4.19
C PHE A 216 -0.08 24.26 -3.57
N GLU A 217 0.05 23.68 -2.38
CA GLU A 217 -1.07 23.09 -1.64
C GLU A 217 -1.08 23.65 -0.22
N GLN A 218 -2.26 24.07 0.24
CA GLN A 218 -2.53 24.37 1.64
C GLN A 218 -3.88 23.80 2.06
N GLN A 219 -4.07 23.56 3.36
CA GLN A 219 -5.39 23.35 3.90
C GLN A 219 -6.17 24.66 3.86
N LEU A 220 -7.41 24.64 3.38
CA LEU A 220 -8.26 25.81 3.38
C LEU A 220 -8.70 26.15 4.82
N ASP A 221 -8.78 27.44 5.14
CA ASP A 221 -9.20 27.90 6.47
C ASP A 221 -10.70 27.66 6.69
N LYS A 222 -11.01 26.64 7.51
CA LYS A 222 -12.37 26.26 7.88
C LYS A 222 -13.18 27.38 8.52
N LYS A 223 -12.53 28.40 9.11
CA LYS A 223 -13.23 29.57 9.69
C LYS A 223 -13.95 30.41 8.65
N LEU A 224 -13.56 30.28 7.38
CA LEU A 224 -14.21 30.98 6.27
C LEU A 224 -15.42 30.22 5.73
N PHE A 225 -15.58 28.94 6.10
CA PHE A 225 -16.64 28.10 5.59
C PHE A 225 -17.98 28.51 6.19
N LYS A 226 -19.04 28.47 5.38
CA LYS A 226 -20.38 28.87 5.79
C LYS A 226 -21.40 27.82 5.41
N THR A 227 -22.34 27.58 6.32
CA THR A 227 -23.49 26.75 6.04
C THR A 227 -24.35 27.40 4.95
N MET A 228 -24.88 26.57 4.06
CA MET A 228 -25.85 26.96 3.04
C MET A 228 -26.97 25.92 3.04
N LYS A 229 -28.13 26.32 2.51
CA LYS A 229 -29.25 25.42 2.27
C LYS A 229 -29.89 25.81 0.94
N LEU A 230 -29.80 24.92 -0.05
CA LEU A 230 -30.54 25.05 -1.30
C LEU A 230 -31.85 24.24 -1.25
N PRO A 231 -32.85 24.53 -2.11
CA PRO A 231 -34.16 23.88 -2.07
C PRO A 231 -34.14 22.35 -2.15
N THR A 232 -33.14 21.80 -2.83
CA THR A 232 -32.95 20.36 -3.07
C THR A 232 -32.05 19.67 -2.04
N ASP A 233 -31.47 20.42 -1.08
CA ASP A 233 -30.61 19.84 -0.06
C ASP A 233 -31.45 19.06 0.98
N ALA A 234 -30.87 17.99 1.53
CA ALA A 234 -31.47 17.18 2.58
C ALA A 234 -31.65 17.96 3.88
N THR A 235 -32.69 17.66 4.64
CA THR A 235 -32.90 18.23 5.98
C THR A 235 -32.00 17.53 6.99
N THR A 236 -31.39 18.29 7.90
CA THR A 236 -30.53 17.79 8.97
C THR A 236 -31.31 17.59 10.27
N VAL A 237 -30.86 16.68 11.12
CA VAL A 237 -31.54 16.38 12.40
C VAL A 237 -31.53 17.55 13.38
N ALA A 238 -30.55 18.45 13.26
CA ALA A 238 -30.45 19.65 14.07
C ALA A 238 -30.10 20.85 13.18
N ALA A 239 -30.58 22.03 13.57
CA ALA A 239 -30.17 23.28 12.97
C ALA A 239 -28.66 23.48 13.18
N GLY A 240 -27.94 23.87 12.13
CA GLY A 240 -26.49 24.09 12.20
C GLY A 240 -25.62 22.82 12.15
N ALA A 241 -26.21 21.61 12.11
CA ALA A 241 -25.45 20.36 12.07
C ALA A 241 -24.46 20.26 10.91
N LEU A 242 -24.69 20.98 9.81
CA LEU A 242 -23.75 21.03 8.68
C LEU A 242 -22.40 21.66 9.06
N HIS A 243 -22.40 22.65 9.96
CA HIS A 243 -21.17 23.29 10.46
C HIS A 243 -20.26 22.31 11.20
N ASN A 244 -20.81 21.20 11.72
CA ASN A 244 -20.02 20.18 12.41
C ASN A 244 -18.99 19.54 11.48
N LEU A 245 -19.22 19.53 10.17
CA LEU A 245 -18.26 19.03 9.19
C LEU A 245 -16.95 19.83 9.13
N TRP A 246 -16.82 20.99 9.76
CA TRP A 246 -15.58 21.78 9.69
C TRP A 246 -15.25 22.55 10.96
N ASN A 247 -15.70 22.06 12.13
CA ASN A 247 -15.48 22.73 13.40
C ASN A 247 -14.30 22.17 14.21
N ASN A 248 -13.60 21.15 13.68
CA ASN A 248 -12.50 20.43 14.31
C ASN A 248 -12.89 19.68 15.60
N LYS A 249 -14.14 19.24 15.73
CA LYS A 249 -14.63 18.45 16.87
C LYS A 249 -15.09 17.07 16.42
N ILE A 250 -14.35 16.05 16.83
CA ILE A 250 -14.60 14.65 16.45
C ILE A 250 -14.78 13.72 17.67
N THR A 251 -15.01 14.28 18.86
CA THR A 251 -15.15 13.53 20.12
C THR A 251 -16.23 14.14 21.00
N GLY A 252 -17.11 13.28 21.52
CA GLY A 252 -18.28 13.59 22.36
C GLY A 252 -19.44 12.58 22.19
N GLY A 253 -19.35 11.69 21.21
CA GLY A 253 -20.32 10.62 20.92
C GLY A 253 -21.77 11.08 20.74
N GLN A 254 -22.71 10.17 21.05
CA GLN A 254 -24.16 10.41 20.95
C GLN A 254 -24.65 11.62 21.77
N GLY A 255 -23.97 11.93 22.89
CA GLY A 255 -24.34 13.05 23.76
C GLY A 255 -23.96 14.43 23.21
N SER A 256 -23.12 14.48 22.16
CA SER A 256 -22.74 15.74 21.52
C SER A 256 -23.71 16.14 20.41
N SER A 257 -23.90 17.46 20.27
CA SER A 257 -24.62 18.10 19.18
C SER A 257 -23.69 18.81 18.17
N ASP A 258 -22.37 18.79 18.43
CA ASP A 258 -21.37 19.52 17.66
C ASP A 258 -20.21 18.66 17.13
N THR A 259 -20.32 17.33 17.17
CA THR A 259 -19.24 16.42 16.71
C THR A 259 -19.57 15.62 15.46
N TRP A 260 -20.81 15.76 14.96
CA TRP A 260 -21.25 15.05 13.77
C TRP A 260 -22.37 15.78 13.05
N PHE A 261 -22.38 15.64 11.74
CA PHE A 261 -23.48 15.95 10.85
C PHE A 261 -24.35 14.70 10.66
N ARG A 262 -25.67 14.88 10.55
CA ARG A 262 -26.60 13.79 10.19
C ARG A 262 -27.85 14.33 9.49
N THR A 263 -28.28 13.67 8.42
CA THR A 263 -29.59 13.93 7.80
C THR A 263 -30.74 13.26 8.55
N VAL A 264 -31.96 13.77 8.39
CA VAL A 264 -33.15 13.14 8.96
C VAL A 264 -33.44 11.79 8.28
N ASN A 265 -34.11 10.88 8.99
CA ASN A 265 -34.61 9.64 8.37
C ASN A 265 -35.62 9.99 7.27
N GLY A 266 -35.70 9.16 6.23
CA GLY A 266 -36.56 9.44 5.09
C GLY A 266 -36.07 10.57 4.19
N SER A 267 -34.81 10.99 4.31
CA SER A 267 -34.23 12.03 3.45
C SER A 267 -34.07 11.60 1.97
N GLY A 268 -34.30 10.31 1.69
CA GLY A 268 -34.18 9.70 0.38
C GLY A 268 -32.72 9.47 -0.01
N MET A 269 -32.50 8.62 -1.03
CA MET A 269 -31.19 8.41 -1.65
C MET A 269 -31.37 8.41 -3.18
N PRO A 270 -30.50 9.09 -3.96
CA PRO A 270 -29.44 9.96 -3.48
C PRO A 270 -29.99 11.27 -2.89
N HIS A 271 -29.25 11.86 -1.96
CA HIS A 271 -29.51 13.22 -1.46
C HIS A 271 -28.24 14.05 -1.41
N GLN A 272 -28.35 15.34 -1.03
CA GLN A 272 -27.21 16.26 -1.08
C GLN A 272 -27.24 17.32 0.02
N VAL A 273 -26.07 17.88 0.30
CA VAL A 273 -25.91 19.08 1.14
C VAL A 273 -24.90 20.01 0.51
N THR A 274 -25.10 21.32 0.69
CA THR A 274 -24.31 22.37 0.05
C THR A 274 -23.70 23.33 1.08
N PHE A 275 -22.46 23.78 0.89
CA PHE A 275 -21.79 24.79 1.73
C PHE A 275 -20.84 25.69 0.93
N ASP A 276 -20.50 26.86 1.48
CA ASP A 276 -19.55 27.83 0.93
C ASP A 276 -18.18 27.65 1.59
N LEU A 277 -17.10 27.55 0.82
CA LEU A 277 -15.72 27.52 1.31
C LEU A 277 -15.23 28.91 1.75
N GLY A 278 -15.98 29.97 1.44
CA GLY A 278 -15.63 31.36 1.73
C GLY A 278 -14.56 31.95 0.79
N VAL A 279 -13.84 31.10 0.07
CA VAL A 279 -12.81 31.44 -0.92
C VAL A 279 -13.02 30.64 -2.21
N THR A 280 -12.56 31.17 -3.33
CA THR A 280 -12.43 30.39 -4.56
C THR A 280 -11.08 29.69 -4.56
N ALA A 281 -11.07 28.37 -4.70
CA ALA A 281 -9.84 27.57 -4.69
C ALA A 281 -9.87 26.48 -5.75
N ARG A 282 -8.69 26.19 -6.33
CA ARG A 282 -8.47 24.96 -7.10
C ARG A 282 -8.12 23.87 -6.10
N LEU A 283 -9.04 22.93 -5.89
CA LEU A 283 -8.89 21.88 -4.89
C LEU A 283 -7.97 20.76 -5.39
N SER A 284 -7.18 20.21 -4.48
CA SER A 284 -6.26 19.10 -4.74
C SER A 284 -6.74 17.77 -4.16
N ARG A 285 -7.35 17.83 -2.98
CA ARG A 285 -7.88 16.69 -2.24
C ARG A 285 -8.78 17.15 -1.11
N PHE A 286 -9.46 16.20 -0.49
CA PHE A 286 -10.08 16.38 0.80
C PHE A 286 -9.92 15.12 1.65
N ILE A 287 -10.12 15.29 2.96
CA ILE A 287 -10.15 14.21 3.94
C ILE A 287 -11.52 14.25 4.60
N GLU A 288 -12.21 13.12 4.64
CA GLU A 288 -13.44 12.90 5.41
C GLU A 288 -13.10 12.03 6.63
N ILE A 289 -13.58 12.43 7.81
CA ILE A 289 -13.49 11.63 9.04
C ILE A 289 -14.92 11.19 9.37
N PRO A 290 -15.17 9.88 9.45
CA PRO A 290 -16.50 9.36 9.72
C PRO A 290 -16.89 9.56 11.18
N ARG A 291 -18.20 9.59 11.43
CA ARG A 291 -18.72 9.61 12.81
C ARG A 291 -18.30 8.34 13.54
N GLY A 292 -17.82 8.50 14.77
CA GLY A 292 -17.43 7.39 15.62
C GLY A 292 -15.98 6.93 15.44
N ALA A 293 -15.16 7.65 14.67
CA ALA A 293 -13.74 7.37 14.52
C ALA A 293 -13.00 7.30 15.87
N VAL A 294 -13.41 8.09 16.88
CA VAL A 294 -12.73 8.16 18.18
C VAL A 294 -13.45 7.38 19.28
N ASP A 295 -14.76 7.60 19.47
CA ASP A 295 -15.50 7.20 20.68
C ASP A 295 -16.77 6.36 20.44
N GLU A 296 -17.21 6.20 19.19
CA GLU A 296 -18.38 5.40 18.80
C GLU A 296 -18.04 4.43 17.65
N GLN A 297 -16.96 3.66 17.79
CA GLN A 297 -16.38 2.84 16.70
C GLN A 297 -17.34 1.80 16.10
N SER A 298 -18.44 1.45 16.78
CA SER A 298 -19.50 0.60 16.24
C SER A 298 -20.29 1.25 15.09
N LEU A 299 -20.22 2.58 14.95
CA LEU A 299 -20.88 3.32 13.87
C LEU A 299 -20.10 3.29 12.55
N LEU A 300 -18.79 3.00 12.61
CA LEU A 300 -17.93 2.94 11.43
C LEU A 300 -18.37 1.81 10.49
N TYR A 301 -18.39 2.12 9.19
CA TYR A 301 -18.73 1.21 8.10
C TYR A 301 -20.09 0.52 8.30
N SER A 302 -21.08 1.25 8.84
CA SER A 302 -22.42 0.72 9.11
C SER A 302 -23.51 1.78 9.01
N ALA A 303 -24.78 1.36 8.95
CA ALA A 303 -25.95 2.24 9.01
C ALA A 303 -25.85 3.47 8.09
N GLY A 304 -25.75 4.69 8.64
CA GLY A 304 -25.67 5.94 7.90
C GLY A 304 -24.28 6.33 7.42
N ASP A 305 -23.25 5.51 7.67
CA ASP A 305 -21.89 5.81 7.27
C ASP A 305 -21.76 5.78 5.72
N PRO A 306 -21.31 6.86 5.07
CA PRO A 306 -21.25 6.95 3.61
C PRO A 306 -20.33 5.89 3.03
N GLN A 307 -20.81 5.17 2.02
CA GLN A 307 -20.00 4.24 1.24
C GLN A 307 -19.66 4.84 -0.12
N LEU A 308 -20.66 5.35 -0.83
CA LEU A 308 -20.50 5.97 -2.15
C LEU A 308 -21.07 7.38 -2.14
N TYR A 309 -20.26 8.36 -2.55
CA TYR A 309 -20.70 9.74 -2.72
C TYR A 309 -19.89 10.47 -3.78
N GLU A 310 -20.43 11.59 -4.25
CA GLU A 310 -19.77 12.48 -5.19
C GLU A 310 -19.50 13.83 -4.51
N ILE A 311 -18.39 14.47 -4.90
CA ILE A 311 -18.15 15.87 -4.60
C ILE A 311 -18.32 16.68 -5.87
N TRP A 312 -19.14 17.72 -5.79
CA TRP A 312 -19.40 18.68 -6.85
C TRP A 312 -18.99 20.07 -6.38
N GLY A 313 -18.55 20.91 -7.32
CA GLY A 313 -18.23 22.30 -7.01
C GLY A 313 -18.71 23.29 -8.05
N ALA A 314 -18.89 24.53 -7.61
CA ALA A 314 -19.34 25.65 -8.41
C ALA A 314 -18.73 26.96 -7.92
N THR A 315 -18.65 27.97 -8.78
CA THR A 315 -18.36 29.36 -8.38
C THR A 315 -19.64 30.19 -8.22
N SER A 316 -20.74 29.79 -8.88
CA SER A 316 -22.04 30.44 -8.81
C SER A 316 -23.15 29.38 -8.94
N PRO A 317 -23.54 28.70 -7.86
CA PRO A 317 -24.54 27.65 -7.89
C PRO A 317 -25.93 28.21 -8.22
N ALA A 318 -26.73 27.44 -8.96
CA ALA A 318 -28.11 27.82 -9.24
C ALA A 318 -28.95 27.87 -7.94
N PRO A 319 -29.69 28.97 -7.67
CA PRO A 319 -30.44 29.15 -6.43
C PRO A 319 -31.64 28.20 -6.29
N ASP A 320 -32.10 27.62 -7.40
CA ASP A 320 -33.18 26.61 -7.43
C ASP A 320 -32.73 25.24 -6.90
N GLY A 321 -31.44 25.06 -6.63
CA GLY A 321 -30.87 23.81 -6.15
C GLY A 321 -30.57 22.78 -7.25
N SER A 322 -30.76 23.14 -8.53
CA SER A 322 -30.37 22.29 -9.66
C SER A 322 -28.85 22.09 -9.74
N TYR A 323 -28.41 21.22 -10.65
CA TYR A 323 -26.98 21.03 -10.96
C TYR A 323 -26.46 22.01 -12.03
N THR A 324 -27.27 22.99 -12.44
CA THR A 324 -26.81 24.04 -13.36
C THR A 324 -25.65 24.82 -12.74
N GLY A 325 -24.53 24.91 -13.47
CA GLY A 325 -23.31 25.57 -13.00
C GLY A 325 -22.43 24.72 -12.06
N TRP A 326 -22.81 23.47 -11.79
CA TRP A 326 -21.99 22.54 -11.01
C TRP A 326 -21.10 21.68 -11.90
N THR A 327 -19.89 21.42 -11.44
CA THR A 327 -18.94 20.47 -12.04
C THR A 327 -18.66 19.36 -11.05
N LYS A 328 -18.71 18.10 -11.49
CA LYS A 328 -18.30 16.97 -10.66
C LYS A 328 -16.78 16.99 -10.49
N LEU A 329 -16.32 16.91 -9.25
CA LEU A 329 -14.91 16.97 -8.88
C LEU A 329 -14.32 15.60 -8.54
N ALA A 330 -15.12 14.74 -7.90
CA ALA A 330 -14.67 13.40 -7.50
C ALA A 330 -15.84 12.42 -7.33
N ASP A 331 -15.58 11.16 -7.69
CA ASP A 331 -16.33 9.99 -7.25
C ASP A 331 -15.58 9.38 -6.05
N CYS A 332 -16.30 9.09 -4.96
CA CYS A 332 -15.71 8.71 -3.69
C CYS A 332 -16.28 7.37 -3.23
N GLU A 333 -15.41 6.39 -3.04
CA GLU A 333 -15.72 5.11 -2.41
C GLU A 333 -14.93 4.98 -1.11
N VAL A 334 -15.65 4.90 0.00
CA VAL A 334 -15.06 4.52 1.30
C VAL A 334 -14.93 3.01 1.31
N VAL A 335 -13.69 2.52 1.40
CA VAL A 335 -13.39 1.09 1.44
C VAL A 335 -13.11 0.66 2.87
N LYS A 336 -13.83 -0.35 3.33
CA LYS A 336 -13.52 -1.08 4.57
C LYS A 336 -12.33 -2.01 4.30
N VAL A 337 -11.16 -1.60 4.78
CA VAL A 337 -9.87 -2.22 4.43
C VAL A 337 -9.77 -3.69 4.84
N SER A 338 -10.41 -4.10 5.93
CA SER A 338 -10.38 -5.50 6.37
C SER A 338 -11.24 -6.45 5.55
N GLY A 339 -12.23 -5.94 4.80
CA GLY A 339 -13.24 -6.76 4.13
C GLY A 339 -14.16 -7.56 5.07
N LEU A 340 -14.10 -7.34 6.39
CA LEU A 340 -14.99 -8.00 7.36
C LEU A 340 -16.46 -7.57 7.16
N SER A 341 -17.39 -8.38 7.67
CA SER A 341 -18.82 -8.07 7.63
C SER A 341 -19.15 -6.73 8.30
N ILE A 342 -20.15 -6.03 7.76
CA ILE A 342 -20.72 -4.82 8.38
C ILE A 342 -21.08 -5.08 9.85
N GLY A 343 -20.75 -4.12 10.72
CA GLY A 343 -20.94 -4.22 12.17
C GLY A 343 -19.77 -4.86 12.93
N VAL A 344 -18.75 -5.37 12.22
CA VAL A 344 -17.51 -5.88 12.82
C VAL A 344 -16.32 -5.08 12.30
N ASN A 345 -15.66 -4.34 13.20
CA ASN A 345 -14.51 -3.50 12.86
C ASN A 345 -13.21 -4.09 13.42
N SER A 346 -12.22 -4.25 12.55
CA SER A 346 -10.85 -4.58 12.95
C SER A 346 -10.10 -3.33 13.43
N ASN A 347 -8.96 -3.52 14.09
CA ASN A 347 -8.10 -2.39 14.45
C ASN A 347 -7.60 -1.60 13.24
N GLU A 348 -7.43 -2.26 12.08
CA GLU A 348 -7.01 -1.60 10.84
C GLU A 348 -8.11 -0.68 10.30
N ASP A 349 -9.37 -1.12 10.36
CA ASP A 349 -10.52 -0.30 9.95
C ASP A 349 -10.67 0.95 10.81
N VAL A 350 -10.49 0.79 12.14
CA VAL A 350 -10.54 1.88 13.11
C VAL A 350 -9.41 2.87 12.88
N ALA A 351 -8.17 2.38 12.73
CA ALA A 351 -7.02 3.23 12.47
C ALA A 351 -7.17 4.01 11.15
N ARG A 352 -7.72 3.37 10.10
CA ARG A 352 -8.04 4.03 8.83
C ARG A 352 -9.08 5.15 9.01
N ALA A 353 -10.16 4.90 9.74
CA ALA A 353 -11.19 5.90 10.01
C ALA A 353 -10.64 7.08 10.84
N GLN A 354 -9.78 6.81 11.83
CA GLN A 354 -9.12 7.84 12.65
C GLN A 354 -8.16 8.72 11.85
N ALA A 355 -7.45 8.13 10.88
CA ALA A 355 -6.61 8.88 9.95
C ALA A 355 -7.44 9.69 8.93
N GLY A 356 -8.69 9.30 8.70
CA GLY A 356 -9.59 9.87 7.72
C GLY A 356 -9.44 9.25 6.33
N HIS A 357 -10.53 9.25 5.57
CA HIS A 357 -10.60 8.82 4.19
C HIS A 357 -10.21 9.98 3.27
N GLN A 358 -9.06 9.86 2.62
CA GLN A 358 -8.56 10.88 1.70
C GLN A 358 -8.96 10.58 0.26
N PHE A 359 -9.44 11.60 -0.45
CA PHE A 359 -9.83 11.52 -1.85
C PHE A 359 -9.11 12.60 -2.67
N LYS A 360 -8.54 12.20 -3.81
CA LYS A 360 -7.85 13.11 -4.74
C LYS A 360 -8.89 13.83 -5.62
N ILE A 361 -8.66 15.12 -5.85
CA ILE A 361 -9.36 15.88 -6.88
C ILE A 361 -8.37 16.05 -8.05
N PRO A 362 -8.78 15.79 -9.31
CA PRO A 362 -7.88 15.94 -10.45
C PRO A 362 -7.30 17.34 -10.53
N ALA A 363 -6.00 17.47 -10.84
CA ALA A 363 -5.33 18.76 -10.92
C ALA A 363 -5.92 19.71 -11.98
N GLY A 364 -6.59 19.15 -13.01
CA GLY A 364 -7.31 19.90 -14.04
C GLY A 364 -8.73 20.33 -13.64
N ALA A 365 -9.19 20.03 -12.42
CA ALA A 365 -10.49 20.48 -11.94
C ALA A 365 -10.54 22.02 -11.87
N PRO A 366 -11.69 22.64 -12.23
CA PRO A 366 -11.82 24.08 -12.18
C PRO A 366 -11.75 24.59 -10.73
N PRO A 367 -11.36 25.86 -10.51
CA PRO A 367 -11.55 26.50 -9.22
C PRO A 367 -13.03 26.57 -8.82
N VAL A 368 -13.30 26.34 -7.55
CA VAL A 368 -14.66 26.32 -6.98
C VAL A 368 -14.70 27.10 -5.67
N ARG A 369 -15.89 27.58 -5.32
CA ARG A 369 -16.16 28.25 -4.04
C ARG A 369 -17.20 27.50 -3.22
N TYR A 370 -18.22 26.98 -3.88
CA TYR A 370 -19.28 26.22 -3.24
C TYR A 370 -19.04 24.74 -3.50
N LEU A 371 -19.26 23.94 -2.48
CA LEU A 371 -19.20 22.49 -2.57
C LEU A 371 -20.57 21.89 -2.27
N ARG A 372 -20.88 20.83 -3.01
CA ARG A 372 -22.03 19.98 -2.79
C ARG A 372 -21.54 18.56 -2.66
N ILE A 373 -21.89 17.95 -1.53
CA ILE A 373 -21.70 16.53 -1.31
C ILE A 373 -23.00 15.88 -1.81
N ARG A 374 -22.91 14.84 -2.63
CA ARG A 374 -24.06 14.04 -3.07
C ARG A 374 -23.90 12.60 -2.63
N MET A 375 -24.71 12.16 -1.69
CA MET A 375 -24.63 10.85 -1.06
C MET A 375 -25.44 9.89 -1.90
N LEU A 376 -24.79 8.83 -2.37
CA LEU A 376 -25.39 7.84 -3.26
C LEU A 376 -25.76 6.56 -2.51
N GLN A 377 -24.90 6.15 -1.57
CA GLN A 377 -25.09 4.93 -0.80
C GLN A 377 -24.40 5.02 0.57
N THR A 378 -24.98 4.37 1.58
CA THR A 378 -24.36 4.15 2.88
C THR A 378 -24.10 2.66 3.10
N PHE A 379 -23.17 2.33 3.99
CA PHE A 379 -22.86 0.93 4.31
C PHE A 379 -24.06 0.13 4.81
N GLY A 380 -25.00 0.77 5.52
CA GLY A 380 -26.20 0.11 6.01
C GLY A 380 -27.42 0.18 5.09
N ASN A 381 -27.28 0.69 3.85
CA ASN A 381 -28.41 0.99 2.97
C ASN A 381 -29.49 1.85 3.65
N ALA A 382 -29.06 2.80 4.47
CA ALA A 382 -29.92 3.72 5.18
C ALA A 382 -30.42 4.84 4.25
N ASP A 383 -31.55 5.45 4.60
CA ASP A 383 -32.14 6.61 3.91
C ASP A 383 -31.72 7.95 4.55
N TYR A 384 -30.63 7.92 5.33
CA TYR A 384 -29.97 9.03 5.99
C TYR A 384 -28.46 8.79 6.00
N CYS A 385 -27.67 9.86 6.17
CA CYS A 385 -26.22 9.75 6.30
C CYS A 385 -25.70 10.48 7.54
N TRP A 386 -24.47 10.16 7.95
CA TRP A 386 -23.70 10.94 8.92
C TRP A 386 -22.24 11.08 8.51
N MET A 387 -21.58 12.12 8.99
CA MET A 387 -20.13 12.36 8.83
C MET A 387 -19.66 13.17 10.05
N ALA A 388 -18.38 13.12 10.40
CA ALA A 388 -17.86 13.92 11.52
C ALA A 388 -17.22 15.22 11.04
N GLU A 389 -16.22 15.11 10.16
CA GLU A 389 -15.36 16.23 9.77
C GLU A 389 -14.91 16.08 8.33
N MET A 390 -14.72 17.21 7.65
CA MET A 390 -14.13 17.31 6.33
C MET A 390 -13.08 18.41 6.29
N SER A 391 -11.96 18.13 5.65
CA SER A 391 -10.87 19.10 5.44
C SER A 391 -10.52 19.16 3.98
N PHE A 392 -10.51 20.36 3.39
CA PHE A 392 -10.22 20.59 1.97
C PHE A 392 -8.85 21.23 1.79
N PHE A 393 -8.16 20.82 0.74
CA PHE A 393 -6.81 21.28 0.41
C PHE A 393 -6.76 21.76 -1.03
N GLY A 394 -5.88 22.71 -1.31
CA GLY A 394 -5.69 23.25 -2.66
C GLY A 394 -4.97 24.58 -2.67
N GLU A 395 -5.17 25.34 -3.75
CA GLU A 395 -4.60 26.67 -3.96
C GLU A 395 -5.71 27.70 -4.10
N ILE A 396 -5.68 28.74 -3.25
CA ILE A 396 -6.61 29.87 -3.35
C ILE A 396 -6.28 30.66 -4.61
N GLN A 397 -7.32 31.04 -5.37
CA GLN A 397 -7.20 31.78 -6.64
C GLN A 397 -7.36 33.28 -6.47
#